data_AF-A0A4P9YYT1-F1
#
_entry.id   AF-A0A4P9YYT1-F1
#
_cell.length_a   1.000
_cell.length_b   1.000
_cell.length_c   1.000
_cell.angle_alpha   90.00
_cell.angle_beta   90.00
_cell.angle_gamma   90.00
#
_symmetry.space_group_name_H-M   'P 1'
#
loop_
_entity.id
_entity.type
_entity.pdbx_description
1 polymer ?
#
loop_
_entity_poly.entity_id
_entity_poly.type
_entity_poly.pdbx_seq_one_letter_code
_entity_poly.pdbx_strand_id
1 'polypeptide(L)'
;MASPPAKRSFVGVGVDIVKREGPLALYKGLGAVVSGIVPKMAIRFSSFEAYKGYLKNKETGRVSTTATFFAGLGAGITEAVLVVTPMDVIKIRLQAQRHSMMDPLDVPKYRNAAHAAYTIVREEGVRALYKGVTLTALRQATNQAVNFTAYQEMKKRLLAWQPDRAELPSYQHLIIGGLSGAMGPLSNAPIDTIKTRIQRAQYVPGESGWTRFVNVCSGIVKNEGYAAFYKGLTPRILRVAPGQAITFMVYERVRAWIEQFRVDPEDVANAGQSE
;
A
#
# COMPACT_ATOMS: atom_id res chain seq x y z
N MET A 1 18.99 33.81 20.18
CA MET A 1 17.72 33.03 20.16
C MET A 1 17.25 32.96 18.71
N ALA A 2 17.43 31.82 18.03
CA ALA A 2 16.93 31.64 16.68
C ALA A 2 15.41 31.38 16.73
N SER A 3 14.64 32.24 16.09
CA SER A 3 13.18 32.08 15.94
C SER A 3 12.84 30.71 15.34
N PRO A 4 11.82 30.00 15.84
CA PRO A 4 11.43 28.72 15.27
C PRO A 4 11.02 28.90 13.80
N PRO A 5 11.43 28.01 12.88
CA PRO A 5 11.08 28.14 11.47
C PRO A 5 9.56 28.11 11.32
N ALA A 6 9.02 29.11 10.61
CA ALA A 6 7.58 29.23 10.34
C ALA A 6 7.03 27.90 9.77
N LYS A 7 5.83 27.49 10.23
CA LYS A 7 5.14 26.29 9.73
C LYS A 7 4.85 26.46 8.23
N ARG A 8 5.74 25.96 7.36
CA ARG A 8 5.58 26.07 5.91
C ARG A 8 4.43 25.19 5.46
N SER A 9 3.52 25.75 4.66
CA SER A 9 2.42 25.01 4.05
C SER A 9 2.97 24.00 3.03
N PHE A 10 2.25 22.90 2.79
CA PHE A 10 2.62 21.87 1.82
C PHE A 10 2.94 22.45 0.43
N VAL A 11 2.13 23.42 0.00
CA VAL A 11 2.30 24.13 -1.27
C VAL A 11 3.57 25.00 -1.24
N GLY A 12 3.85 25.70 -0.13
CA GLY A 12 5.04 26.52 0.01
C GLY A 12 6.34 25.71 -0.07
N VAL A 13 6.36 24.50 0.51
CA VAL A 13 7.51 23.59 0.41
C VAL A 13 7.72 23.11 -1.03
N GLY A 14 6.63 22.79 -1.75
CA GLY A 14 6.72 22.39 -3.16
C GLY A 14 7.26 23.50 -4.06
N VAL A 15 6.79 24.73 -3.88
CA VAL A 15 7.27 25.90 -4.63
C VAL A 15 8.74 26.19 -4.35
N ASP A 16 9.17 26.07 -3.09
CA ASP A 16 10.57 26.26 -2.70
C ASP A 16 11.50 25.23 -3.36
N ILE A 17 11.09 23.96 -3.44
CA ILE A 17 11.87 22.91 -4.12
C ILE A 17 12.03 23.24 -5.60
N VAL A 18 10.94 23.63 -6.28
CA VAL A 18 10.99 23.98 -7.70
C VAL A 18 11.87 25.21 -7.95
N LYS A 19 11.79 26.23 -7.09
CA LYS A 19 12.60 27.45 -7.21
C LYS A 19 14.09 27.23 -6.93
N ARG A 20 14.43 26.30 -6.04
CA ARG A 20 15.84 26.07 -5.63
C ARG A 20 16.55 24.99 -6.43
N GLU A 21 15.84 23.94 -6.82
CA GLU A 21 16.44 22.74 -7.43
C GLU A 21 15.88 22.43 -8.83
N GLY A 22 14.93 23.25 -9.32
CA GLY A 22 14.25 23.07 -10.59
C GLY A 22 13.04 22.12 -10.53
N PRO A 23 12.21 22.09 -11.58
CA PRO A 23 10.96 21.31 -11.61
C PRO A 23 11.20 19.79 -11.54
N LEU A 24 12.33 19.30 -12.04
CA LEU A 24 12.70 17.87 -12.00
C LEU A 24 13.04 17.38 -10.58
N ALA A 25 13.30 18.29 -9.64
CA ALA A 25 13.59 17.93 -8.25
C ALA A 25 12.40 17.26 -7.53
N LEU A 26 11.17 17.56 -7.97
CA LEU A 26 9.96 16.90 -7.47
C LEU A 26 9.91 15.40 -7.82
N TYR A 27 10.65 14.97 -8.84
CA TYR A 27 10.73 13.56 -9.26
C TYR A 27 11.95 12.83 -8.70
N LYS A 28 12.79 13.51 -7.89
CA LYS A 28 13.92 12.85 -7.21
C LYS A 28 13.39 11.71 -6.33
N GLY A 29 13.90 10.51 -6.57
CA GLY A 29 13.47 9.29 -5.87
C GLY A 29 12.37 8.49 -6.58
N LEU A 30 11.81 8.98 -7.70
CA LEU A 30 10.80 8.23 -8.47
C LEU A 30 11.33 6.85 -8.90
N GLY A 31 12.58 6.77 -9.38
CA GLY A 31 13.18 5.49 -9.78
C GLY A 31 13.24 4.47 -8.64
N ALA A 32 13.53 4.91 -7.40
CA ALA A 32 13.52 4.05 -6.22
C ALA A 32 12.10 3.63 -5.81
N VAL A 33 11.10 4.45 -6.08
CA VAL A 33 9.68 4.12 -5.86
C VAL A 33 9.22 3.09 -6.88
N VAL A 34 9.52 3.29 -8.17
CA VAL A 34 9.14 2.38 -9.26
C VAL A 34 9.81 1.02 -9.09
N SER A 35 11.13 0.98 -8.83
CA SER A 35 11.86 -0.27 -8.58
C SER A 35 11.34 -1.02 -7.36
N GLY A 36 10.72 -0.32 -6.40
CA GLY A 36 10.06 -0.92 -5.25
C GLY A 36 8.64 -1.44 -5.53
N ILE A 37 7.84 -0.69 -6.29
CA ILE A 37 6.41 -0.98 -6.50
C ILE A 37 6.21 -2.05 -7.56
N VAL A 38 6.99 -2.04 -8.64
CA VAL A 38 6.77 -2.95 -9.78
C VAL A 38 6.93 -4.42 -9.37
N PRO A 39 8.02 -4.87 -8.70
CA PRO A 39 8.15 -6.27 -8.28
C PRO A 39 7.06 -6.68 -7.30
N LYS A 40 6.69 -5.77 -6.39
CA LYS A 40 5.60 -5.98 -5.43
C LYS A 40 4.28 -6.27 -6.15
N MET A 41 3.90 -5.41 -7.11
CA MET A 41 2.63 -5.59 -7.83
C MET A 41 2.67 -6.80 -8.76
N ALA A 42 3.79 -7.06 -9.43
CA ALA A 42 3.96 -8.23 -10.28
C ALA A 42 3.73 -9.53 -9.50
N ILE A 43 4.42 -9.73 -8.38
CA ILE A 43 4.26 -10.94 -7.56
C ILE A 43 2.83 -11.05 -7.02
N ARG A 44 2.22 -9.93 -6.60
CA ARG A 44 0.85 -9.92 -6.10
C ARG A 44 -0.13 -10.40 -7.18
N PHE A 45 -0.09 -9.84 -8.38
CA PHE A 45 -1.02 -10.20 -9.45
C PHE A 45 -0.77 -11.63 -9.97
N SER A 46 0.48 -12.00 -10.20
CA SER A 46 0.83 -13.36 -10.64
C SER A 46 0.41 -14.42 -9.62
N SER A 47 0.67 -14.17 -8.32
CA SER A 47 0.26 -15.10 -7.26
C SER A 47 -1.26 -15.16 -7.13
N PHE A 48 -1.94 -14.02 -7.27
CA PHE A 48 -3.40 -13.96 -7.20
C PHE A 48 -4.06 -14.76 -8.32
N GLU A 49 -3.59 -14.63 -9.56
CA GLU A 49 -4.10 -15.40 -10.69
C GLU A 49 -3.80 -16.90 -10.54
N ALA A 50 -2.60 -17.25 -10.09
CA ALA A 50 -2.25 -18.64 -9.81
C ALA A 50 -3.16 -19.24 -8.73
N TYR A 51 -3.33 -18.56 -7.59
CA TYR A 51 -4.20 -19.04 -6.50
C TYR A 51 -5.67 -19.09 -6.90
N LYS A 52 -6.16 -18.12 -7.69
CA LYS A 52 -7.50 -18.20 -8.27
C LYS A 52 -7.64 -19.39 -9.21
N GLY A 53 -6.64 -19.69 -10.02
CA GLY A 53 -6.61 -20.84 -10.91
C GLY A 53 -6.70 -22.15 -10.13
N TYR A 54 -5.93 -22.28 -9.03
CA TYR A 54 -5.98 -23.46 -8.17
C TYR A 54 -7.30 -23.59 -7.39
N LEU A 55 -7.91 -22.49 -6.98
CA LEU A 55 -9.18 -22.47 -6.23
C LEU A 55 -10.42 -22.42 -7.14
N LYS A 56 -10.24 -22.48 -8.46
CA LYS A 56 -11.34 -22.51 -9.44
C LYS A 56 -12.03 -23.86 -9.36
N ASN A 57 -13.36 -23.85 -9.24
CA ASN A 57 -14.13 -25.09 -9.33
C ASN A 57 -14.05 -25.62 -10.77
N LYS A 58 -13.56 -26.87 -10.93
CA LYS A 58 -13.32 -27.50 -12.23
C LYS A 58 -14.61 -27.82 -12.99
N GLU A 59 -15.75 -27.91 -12.30
CA GLU A 59 -17.04 -28.29 -12.90
C GLU A 59 -17.85 -27.10 -13.41
N THR A 60 -17.84 -25.97 -12.69
CA THR A 60 -18.65 -24.77 -13.02
C THR A 60 -17.84 -23.64 -13.64
N GLY A 61 -16.50 -23.74 -13.61
CA GLY A 61 -15.61 -22.70 -14.14
C GLY A 61 -15.66 -21.37 -13.40
N ARG A 62 -16.48 -21.24 -12.34
CA ARG A 62 -16.68 -20.00 -11.57
C ARG A 62 -15.82 -20.00 -10.31
N VAL A 63 -15.26 -18.84 -9.99
CA VAL A 63 -14.50 -18.61 -8.75
C VAL A 63 -15.45 -18.04 -7.71
N SER A 64 -15.64 -18.75 -6.60
CA SER A 64 -16.47 -18.27 -5.49
C SER A 64 -15.90 -16.97 -4.89
N THR A 65 -16.78 -16.13 -4.34
CA THR A 65 -16.42 -14.93 -3.57
C THR A 65 -15.42 -15.26 -2.46
N THR A 66 -15.63 -16.37 -1.75
CA THR A 66 -14.74 -16.86 -0.69
C THR A 66 -13.39 -17.34 -1.25
N ALA A 67 -13.39 -18.02 -2.39
CA ALA A 67 -12.15 -18.44 -3.07
C ALA A 67 -11.32 -17.22 -3.53
N THR A 68 -12.00 -16.18 -4.03
CA THR A 68 -11.35 -14.91 -4.41
C THR A 68 -10.73 -14.21 -3.20
N PHE A 69 -11.39 -14.26 -2.05
CA PHE A 69 -10.86 -13.73 -0.80
C PHE A 69 -9.56 -14.44 -0.38
N PHE A 70 -9.58 -15.78 -0.31
CA PHE A 70 -8.40 -16.55 0.08
C PHE A 70 -7.27 -16.47 -0.93
N ALA A 71 -7.58 -16.41 -2.24
CA ALA A 71 -6.59 -16.14 -3.27
C ALA A 71 -5.92 -14.76 -3.08
N GLY A 72 -6.72 -13.73 -2.76
CA GLY A 72 -6.21 -12.39 -2.45
C GLY A 72 -5.36 -12.35 -1.20
N LEU A 73 -5.78 -13.06 -0.14
CA LEU A 73 -5.04 -13.16 1.11
C LEU A 73 -3.71 -13.90 0.92
N GLY A 74 -3.73 -15.04 0.23
CA GLY A 74 -2.51 -15.79 -0.12
C GLY A 74 -1.56 -14.95 -0.96
N ALA A 75 -2.06 -14.26 -1.99
CA ALA A 75 -1.24 -13.39 -2.83
C ALA A 75 -0.60 -12.24 -2.01
N GLY A 76 -1.36 -11.65 -1.08
CA GLY A 76 -0.85 -10.61 -0.19
C GLY A 76 0.23 -11.11 0.78
N ILE A 77 0.13 -12.35 1.25
CA ILE A 77 1.16 -12.99 2.09
C ILE A 77 2.40 -13.30 1.26
N THR A 78 2.25 -13.88 0.07
CA THR A 78 3.38 -14.19 -0.82
C THR A 78 4.15 -12.94 -1.21
N GLU A 79 3.44 -11.86 -1.58
CA GLU A 79 4.01 -10.53 -1.79
C GLU A 79 4.74 -10.03 -0.53
N ALA A 80 4.14 -10.22 0.65
CA ALA A 80 4.71 -9.79 1.91
C ALA A 80 6.07 -10.46 2.17
N VAL A 81 6.11 -11.78 2.05
CA VAL A 81 7.31 -12.58 2.33
C VAL A 81 8.41 -12.29 1.31
N LEU A 82 8.08 -12.32 0.01
CA LEU A 82 9.10 -12.29 -1.04
C LEU A 82 9.68 -10.90 -1.29
N VAL A 83 8.89 -9.83 -1.10
CA VAL A 83 9.31 -8.46 -1.49
C VAL A 83 9.19 -7.50 -0.32
N VAL A 84 8.05 -7.45 0.35
CA VAL A 84 7.78 -6.34 1.30
C VAL A 84 8.66 -6.44 2.54
N THR A 85 8.76 -7.61 3.17
CA THR A 85 9.57 -7.78 4.39
C THR A 85 11.06 -7.47 4.16
N PRO A 86 11.76 -8.05 3.16
CA PRO A 86 13.16 -7.70 2.93
C PRO A 86 13.33 -6.22 2.59
N MET A 87 12.44 -5.63 1.78
CA MET A 87 12.49 -4.20 1.48
C MET A 87 12.26 -3.32 2.71
N ASP A 88 11.32 -3.67 3.58
CA ASP A 88 11.01 -2.92 4.78
C ASP A 88 12.21 -2.95 5.75
N VAL A 89 12.86 -4.10 5.93
CA VAL A 89 14.08 -4.22 6.76
C VAL A 89 15.21 -3.33 6.21
N ILE A 90 15.46 -3.40 4.90
CA ILE A 90 16.48 -2.57 4.24
C ILE A 90 16.18 -1.08 4.42
N LYS A 91 14.93 -0.67 4.17
CA LYS A 91 14.50 0.73 4.31
C LYS A 91 14.59 1.24 5.75
N ILE A 92 14.16 0.44 6.72
CA ILE A 92 14.21 0.80 8.14
C ILE A 92 15.66 1.03 8.56
N ARG A 93 16.60 0.16 8.17
CA ARG A 93 18.02 0.32 8.52
C ARG A 93 18.68 1.50 7.82
N LEU A 94 18.37 1.70 6.54
CA LEU A 94 18.82 2.86 5.78
C LEU A 94 18.29 4.18 6.34
N GLN A 95 17.08 4.20 6.93
CA GLN A 95 16.50 5.38 7.55
C GLN A 95 16.94 5.55 9.01
N ALA A 96 17.27 4.47 9.70
CA ALA A 96 17.75 4.49 11.08
C ALA A 96 19.21 4.95 11.20
N GLN A 97 20.03 4.81 10.15
CA GLN A 97 21.37 5.39 10.14
C GLN A 97 21.25 6.92 10.19
N ARG A 98 21.64 7.51 11.32
CA ARG A 98 21.75 8.96 11.46
C ARG A 98 23.14 9.34 10.99
N HIS A 99 23.27 9.67 9.72
CA HIS A 99 24.48 10.30 9.23
C HIS A 99 24.45 11.78 9.62
N SER A 100 25.41 12.21 10.44
CA SER A 100 25.55 13.63 10.75
C SER A 100 26.27 14.29 9.58
N MET A 101 25.56 15.09 8.78
CA MET A 101 26.14 15.92 7.71
C MET A 101 27.20 16.93 8.22
N MET A 102 27.44 16.99 9.54
CA MET A 102 28.39 17.89 10.18
C MET A 102 29.75 17.23 10.50
N ASP A 103 29.90 15.92 10.33
CA ASP A 103 31.16 15.21 10.58
C ASP A 103 31.71 14.58 9.28
N PRO A 104 32.77 15.15 8.68
CA PRO A 104 33.38 14.65 7.45
C PRO A 104 33.94 13.22 7.51
N LEU A 105 34.10 12.65 8.72
CA LEU A 105 34.68 11.32 8.96
C LEU A 105 33.62 10.21 9.16
N ASP A 106 32.33 10.55 9.25
CA ASP A 106 31.26 9.58 9.51
C ASP A 106 30.87 8.84 8.22
N VAL A 107 31.57 7.77 7.85
CA VAL A 107 31.25 7.00 6.64
C VAL A 107 29.94 6.22 6.86
N PRO A 108 28.87 6.46 6.08
CA PRO A 108 27.61 5.78 6.30
C PRO A 108 27.75 4.27 6.11
N LYS A 109 27.37 3.50 7.13
CA LYS A 109 27.40 2.02 7.11
C LYS A 109 26.70 1.44 5.88
N TYR A 110 25.61 2.09 5.44
CA TYR A 110 24.85 1.66 4.26
C TYR A 110 24.81 2.77 3.19
N ARG A 111 25.52 2.56 2.08
CA ARG A 111 25.62 3.52 0.96
C ARG A 111 24.34 3.59 0.12
N ASN A 112 23.69 2.46 -0.10
CA ASN A 112 22.46 2.33 -0.89
C ASN A 112 21.70 1.04 -0.50
N ALA A 113 20.51 0.83 -1.06
CA ALA A 113 19.67 -0.34 -0.75
C ALA A 113 20.32 -1.69 -1.10
N ALA A 114 21.06 -1.77 -2.21
CA ALA A 114 21.74 -3.00 -2.60
C ALA A 114 22.91 -3.32 -1.66
N HIS A 115 23.72 -2.31 -1.32
CA HIS A 115 24.79 -2.43 -0.34
C HIS A 115 24.23 -2.80 1.03
N ALA A 116 23.13 -2.18 1.45
CA ALA A 116 22.45 -2.54 2.69
C ALA A 116 22.01 -4.01 2.68
N ALA A 117 21.35 -4.47 1.61
CA ALA A 117 20.94 -5.87 1.47
C ALA A 117 22.15 -6.82 1.57
N TYR A 118 23.22 -6.54 0.83
CA TYR A 118 24.44 -7.35 0.83
C TYR A 118 25.10 -7.40 2.22
N THR A 119 25.31 -6.23 2.85
CA THR A 119 25.91 -6.12 4.18
C THR A 119 25.07 -6.87 5.22
N ILE A 120 23.74 -6.75 5.20
CA ILE A 120 22.85 -7.46 6.13
C ILE A 120 22.98 -8.98 5.96
N VAL A 121 22.94 -9.46 4.71
CA VAL A 121 23.05 -10.91 4.43
C VAL A 121 24.42 -11.44 4.82
N ARG A 122 25.50 -10.69 4.58
CA ARG A 122 26.87 -11.10 4.92
C ARG A 122 27.14 -11.09 6.42
N GLU A 123 26.63 -10.10 7.16
CA GLU A 123 26.91 -9.95 8.59
C GLU A 123 25.93 -10.73 9.49
N GLU A 124 24.64 -10.79 9.15
CA GLU A 124 23.59 -11.38 10.00
C GLU A 124 22.89 -12.59 9.36
N GLY A 125 23.21 -12.90 8.10
CA GLY A 125 22.58 -13.98 7.35
C GLY A 125 21.23 -13.61 6.75
N VAL A 126 20.72 -14.49 5.88
CA VAL A 126 19.48 -14.30 5.12
C VAL A 126 18.25 -14.13 6.03
N ARG A 127 18.22 -14.81 7.19
CA ARG A 127 17.12 -14.73 8.16
C ARG A 127 16.89 -13.32 8.70
N ALA A 128 17.92 -12.47 8.72
CA ALA A 128 17.79 -11.08 9.17
C ALA A 128 16.84 -10.27 8.29
N LEU A 129 16.74 -10.59 6.99
CA LEU A 129 15.81 -9.93 6.06
C LEU A 129 14.34 -10.28 6.32
N TYR A 130 14.06 -11.36 7.05
CA TYR A 130 12.71 -11.83 7.35
C TYR A 130 12.26 -11.52 8.79
N LYS A 131 13.06 -10.76 9.55
CA LYS A 131 12.67 -10.28 10.88
C LYS A 131 11.40 -9.43 10.75
N GLY A 132 10.32 -9.88 11.41
CA GLY A 132 9.02 -9.20 11.37
C GLY A 132 8.07 -9.65 10.26
N VAL A 133 8.40 -10.72 9.51
CA VAL A 133 7.53 -11.24 8.43
C VAL A 133 6.10 -11.51 8.89
N THR A 134 5.90 -12.04 10.10
CA THR A 134 4.57 -12.30 10.67
C THR A 134 3.75 -11.02 10.85
N LEU A 135 4.40 -9.93 11.29
CA LEU A 135 3.74 -8.64 11.46
C LEU A 135 3.37 -8.03 10.11
N THR A 136 4.24 -8.17 9.12
CA THR A 136 3.97 -7.71 7.74
C THR A 136 2.84 -8.50 7.11
N ALA A 137 2.84 -9.83 7.27
CA ALA A 137 1.78 -10.71 6.78
C ALA A 137 0.44 -10.40 7.45
N LEU A 138 0.43 -10.19 8.77
CA LEU A 138 -0.77 -9.79 9.52
C LEU A 138 -1.31 -8.45 9.01
N ARG A 139 -0.45 -7.45 8.81
CA ARG A 139 -0.84 -6.15 8.24
C ARG A 139 -1.51 -6.30 6.87
N GLN A 140 -0.98 -7.19 6.02
CA GLN A 140 -1.51 -7.42 4.68
C GLN A 140 -2.84 -8.16 4.74
N ALA A 141 -2.97 -9.16 5.62
CA ALA A 141 -4.20 -9.90 5.85
C ALA A 141 -5.32 -8.99 6.38
N THR A 142 -5.05 -8.14 7.37
CA THR A 142 -6.06 -7.23 7.92
C THR A 142 -6.50 -6.19 6.89
N ASN A 143 -5.56 -5.61 6.15
CA ASN A 143 -5.87 -4.67 5.08
C ASN A 143 -6.71 -5.35 3.98
N GLN A 144 -6.39 -6.59 3.62
CA GLN A 144 -7.16 -7.35 2.63
C GLN A 144 -8.56 -7.72 3.13
N ALA A 145 -8.70 -8.09 4.41
CA ALA A 145 -9.97 -8.40 5.05
C ALA A 145 -10.91 -7.20 5.10
N VAL A 146 -10.43 -6.05 5.58
CA VAL A 146 -11.25 -4.84 5.67
C VAL A 146 -11.70 -4.38 4.28
N ASN A 147 -10.78 -4.34 3.31
CA ASN A 147 -11.12 -3.92 1.95
C ASN A 147 -12.14 -4.88 1.31
N PHE A 148 -11.96 -6.20 1.50
CA PHE A 148 -12.87 -7.19 0.93
C PHE A 148 -14.26 -7.12 1.56
N THR A 149 -14.36 -7.04 2.89
CA THR A 149 -15.64 -6.92 3.59
C THR A 149 -16.35 -5.63 3.20
N ALA A 150 -15.65 -4.51 3.17
CA ALA A 150 -16.22 -3.23 2.72
C ALA A 150 -16.74 -3.33 1.28
N TYR A 151 -15.97 -3.95 0.38
CA TYR A 151 -16.38 -4.14 -1.01
C TYR A 151 -17.66 -4.98 -1.13
N GLN A 152 -17.73 -6.13 -0.43
CA GLN A 152 -18.89 -7.02 -0.49
C GLN A 152 -20.14 -6.35 0.07
N GLU A 153 -20.02 -5.63 1.18
CA GLU A 153 -21.15 -4.92 1.79
C GLU A 153 -21.65 -3.77 0.91
N MET A 154 -20.74 -3.01 0.32
CA MET A 154 -21.10 -1.95 -0.65
C MET A 154 -21.76 -2.54 -1.90
N LYS A 155 -21.22 -3.65 -2.44
CA LYS A 155 -21.79 -4.36 -3.59
C LYS A 155 -23.21 -4.85 -3.27
N LYS A 156 -23.40 -5.48 -2.11
CA LYS A 156 -24.70 -6.01 -1.67
C LYS A 156 -25.75 -4.91 -1.54
N ARG A 157 -25.39 -3.78 -0.92
CA ARG A 157 -26.30 -2.63 -0.78
C ARG A 157 -26.67 -2.01 -2.12
N LEU A 158 -25.70 -1.90 -3.03
CA LEU A 158 -25.93 -1.31 -4.34
C LEU A 158 -26.83 -2.19 -5.23
N LEU A 159 -26.65 -3.51 -5.18
CA LEU A 159 -27.55 -4.48 -5.84
C LEU A 159 -28.95 -4.45 -5.24
N ALA A 160 -29.08 -4.30 -3.92
CA ALA A 160 -30.38 -4.16 -3.27
C ALA A 160 -31.13 -2.88 -3.71
N TRP A 161 -30.41 -1.83 -4.09
CA TRP A 161 -30.97 -0.59 -4.65
C TRP A 161 -31.24 -0.66 -6.16
N GLN A 162 -30.73 -1.68 -6.85
CA GLN A 162 -30.92 -1.91 -8.28
C GLN A 162 -31.42 -3.35 -8.52
N PRO A 163 -32.63 -3.70 -8.05
CA PRO A 163 -33.14 -5.07 -8.11
C PRO A 163 -33.27 -5.62 -9.54
N ASP A 164 -33.37 -4.74 -10.55
CA ASP A 164 -33.46 -5.12 -11.96
C ASP A 164 -32.12 -5.61 -12.56
N ARG A 165 -31.00 -5.54 -11.82
CA ARG A 165 -29.67 -5.92 -12.31
C ARG A 165 -29.08 -7.07 -11.50
N ALA A 166 -28.78 -8.19 -12.18
CA ALA A 166 -28.11 -9.34 -11.58
C ALA A 166 -26.60 -9.08 -11.31
N GLU A 167 -25.96 -8.22 -12.09
CA GLU A 167 -24.55 -7.84 -11.93
C GLU A 167 -24.34 -6.33 -12.07
N LEU A 168 -23.34 -5.80 -11.36
CA LEU A 168 -23.00 -4.39 -11.44
C LEU A 168 -22.14 -4.13 -12.68
N PRO A 169 -22.40 -3.06 -13.44
CA PRO A 169 -21.54 -2.67 -14.55
C PRO A 169 -20.13 -2.31 -14.08
N SER A 170 -19.16 -2.45 -14.99
CA SER A 170 -17.72 -2.31 -14.71
C SER A 170 -17.35 -1.00 -13.99
N TYR A 171 -17.98 0.12 -14.34
CA TYR A 171 -17.74 1.43 -13.70
C TYR A 171 -18.20 1.45 -12.22
N GLN A 172 -19.29 0.75 -11.88
CA GLN A 172 -19.73 0.66 -10.49
C GLN A 172 -18.80 -0.24 -9.69
N HIS A 173 -18.35 -1.37 -10.24
CA HIS A 173 -17.33 -2.22 -9.64
C HIS A 173 -16.02 -1.46 -9.36
N LEU A 174 -15.67 -0.55 -10.25
CA LEU A 174 -14.53 0.33 -10.12
C LEU A 174 -14.71 1.34 -8.99
N ILE A 175 -15.84 2.06 -8.95
CA ILE A 175 -16.14 3.06 -7.92
C ILE A 175 -16.19 2.42 -6.52
N ILE A 176 -16.92 1.31 -6.36
CA ILE A 176 -16.99 0.62 -5.06
C ILE A 176 -15.64 -0.01 -4.71
N GLY A 177 -14.84 -0.44 -5.70
CA GLY A 177 -13.47 -0.88 -5.53
C GLY A 177 -12.57 0.23 -4.98
N GLY A 178 -12.70 1.44 -5.51
CA GLY A 178 -11.97 2.62 -5.04
C GLY A 178 -12.36 3.04 -3.63
N LEU A 179 -13.66 3.09 -3.34
CA LEU A 179 -14.19 3.45 -2.03
C LEU A 179 -13.83 2.40 -0.97
N SER A 180 -14.03 1.11 -1.25
CA SER A 180 -13.64 0.03 -0.34
C SER A 180 -12.12 -0.02 -0.12
N GLY A 181 -11.31 0.28 -1.14
CA GLY A 181 -9.86 0.40 -1.03
C GLY A 181 -9.40 1.54 -0.12
N ALA A 182 -10.21 2.58 0.08
CA ALA A 182 -9.96 3.66 1.04
C ALA A 182 -10.31 3.27 2.49
N MET A 183 -11.20 2.30 2.69
CA MET A 183 -11.64 1.86 4.03
C MET A 183 -10.52 1.20 4.84
N GLY A 184 -9.62 0.44 4.22
CA GLY A 184 -8.46 -0.15 4.91
C GLY A 184 -7.52 0.91 5.52
N PRO A 185 -7.06 1.92 4.76
CA PRO A 185 -6.33 3.05 5.31
C PRO A 185 -7.09 3.84 6.37
N LEU A 186 -8.41 3.99 6.24
CA LEU A 186 -9.26 4.68 7.23
C LEU A 186 -9.32 3.91 8.55
N SER A 187 -9.50 2.59 8.51
CA SER A 187 -9.53 1.74 9.71
C SER A 187 -8.17 1.68 10.41
N ASN A 188 -7.09 1.71 9.62
CA ASN A 188 -5.73 1.63 10.15
C ASN A 188 -5.19 3.00 10.63
N ALA A 189 -5.82 4.11 10.27
CA ALA A 189 -5.33 5.45 10.60
C ALA A 189 -5.14 5.70 12.11
N PRO A 190 -6.09 5.34 13.00
CA PRO A 190 -5.90 5.50 14.44
C PRO A 190 -4.71 4.70 14.98
N ILE A 191 -4.56 3.46 14.50
CA ILE A 191 -3.48 2.55 14.91
C ILE A 191 -2.13 3.09 14.45
N ASP A 192 -2.05 3.56 13.21
CA ASP A 192 -0.83 4.16 12.65
C ASP A 192 -0.45 5.45 13.42
N THR A 193 -1.42 6.28 13.81
CA THR A 193 -1.19 7.47 14.64
C THR A 193 -0.66 7.12 16.04
N ILE A 194 -1.26 6.12 16.69
CA ILE A 194 -0.79 5.67 18.01
C ILE A 194 0.63 5.10 17.89
N LYS A 195 0.87 4.23 16.90
CA LYS A 195 2.18 3.60 16.67
C LYS A 195 3.27 4.65 16.41
N THR A 196 3.00 5.63 15.56
CA THR A 196 3.97 6.69 15.25
C THR A 196 4.27 7.56 16.47
N ARG A 197 3.30 7.83 17.34
CA ARG A 197 3.54 8.56 18.60
C ARG A 197 4.32 7.75 19.62
N ILE A 198 4.01 6.46 19.78
CA ILE A 198 4.78 5.57 20.65
C ILE A 198 6.24 5.47 20.18
N GLN A 199 6.46 5.39 18.86
CA GLN A 199 7.80 5.34 18.27
C GLN A 199 8.58 6.67 18.38
N ARG A 200 7.88 7.80 18.50
CA ARG A 200 8.49 9.12 18.72
C ARG A 200 8.73 9.43 20.19
N ALA A 201 7.95 8.84 21.10
CA ALA A 201 8.11 9.02 22.53
C ALA A 201 9.48 8.46 22.98
N GLN A 202 10.16 9.19 23.87
CA GLN A 202 11.42 8.71 24.42
C GLN A 202 11.18 7.44 25.26
N TYR A 203 12.07 6.46 25.11
CA TYR A 203 12.00 5.24 25.89
C TYR A 203 12.37 5.53 27.35
N VAL A 204 11.42 5.34 28.26
CA VAL A 204 11.65 5.38 29.71
C VAL A 204 11.98 3.96 30.19
N PRO A 205 13.16 3.71 30.80
CA PRO A 205 13.52 2.40 31.36
C PRO A 205 12.53 1.97 32.45
N GLY A 206 12.02 0.74 32.38
CA GLY A 206 11.10 0.17 33.37
C GLY A 206 9.60 0.41 33.09
N GLU A 207 9.25 1.15 32.02
CA GLU A 207 7.85 1.37 31.65
C GLU A 207 7.29 0.18 30.86
N SER A 208 6.18 -0.41 31.34
CA SER A 208 5.45 -1.44 30.59
C SER A 208 4.92 -0.88 29.27
N GLY A 209 4.99 -1.69 28.21
CA GLY A 209 4.46 -1.33 26.89
C GLY A 209 2.97 -0.97 26.92
N TRP A 210 2.20 -1.57 27.84
CA TRP A 210 0.79 -1.23 28.05
C TRP A 210 0.61 0.16 28.67
N THR A 211 1.40 0.48 29.70
CA THR A 211 1.40 1.81 30.34
C THR A 211 1.73 2.90 29.32
N ARG A 212 2.72 2.65 28.45
CA ARG A 212 3.06 3.58 27.37
C ARG A 212 1.91 3.77 26.36
N PHE A 213 1.24 2.68 25.98
CA PHE A 213 0.07 2.76 25.09
C PHE A 213 -1.05 3.61 25.71
N VAL A 214 -1.39 3.35 26.97
CA VAL A 214 -2.44 4.10 27.69
C VAL A 214 -2.04 5.58 27.85
N ASN A 215 -0.78 5.86 28.18
CA ASN A 215 -0.26 7.22 28.32
C ASN A 215 -0.35 8.01 27.01
N VAL A 216 0.05 7.40 25.88
CA VAL A 216 -0.05 8.02 24.57
C VAL A 216 -1.51 8.22 24.16
N CYS A 217 -2.37 7.21 24.31
CA CYS A 217 -3.79 7.32 23.99
C CYS A 217 -4.50 8.41 24.81
N SER A 218 -4.28 8.42 26.14
CA SER A 218 -4.79 9.45 27.03
C SER A 218 -4.25 10.84 26.67
N GLY A 219 -2.95 10.94 26.33
CA GLY A 219 -2.33 12.18 25.89
C GLY A 219 -2.91 12.72 24.58
N ILE A 220 -3.24 11.85 23.62
CA ILE A 220 -3.91 12.25 22.36
C ILE A 220 -5.28 12.86 22.67
N VAL A 221 -6.09 12.16 23.47
CA VAL A 221 -7.45 12.59 23.78
C VAL A 221 -7.45 13.89 24.59
N LYS A 222 -6.64 13.97 25.65
CA LYS A 222 -6.60 15.13 26.56
C LYS A 222 -6.02 16.39 25.90
N ASN A 223 -4.97 16.27 25.09
CA ASN A 223 -4.26 17.43 24.57
C ASN A 223 -4.74 17.87 23.18
N GLU A 224 -5.34 16.98 22.39
CA GLU A 224 -5.68 17.26 20.99
C GLU A 224 -7.07 16.80 20.55
N GLY A 225 -7.80 16.07 21.41
CA GLY A 225 -9.14 15.55 21.12
C GLY A 225 -9.17 14.33 20.21
N TYR A 226 -10.36 13.76 20.02
CA TYR A 226 -10.57 12.53 19.23
C TYR A 226 -10.21 12.68 17.74
N ALA A 227 -10.30 13.90 17.18
CA ALA A 227 -9.89 14.15 15.80
C ALA A 227 -8.38 13.93 15.56
N ALA A 228 -7.57 13.97 16.62
CA ALA A 228 -6.13 13.79 16.54
C ALA A 228 -5.70 12.38 16.15
N PHE A 229 -6.54 11.36 16.34
CA PHE A 229 -6.29 10.01 15.83
C PHE A 229 -6.26 9.94 14.29
N TYR A 230 -6.94 10.88 13.64
CA TYR A 230 -7.00 11.00 12.18
C TYR A 230 -6.12 12.14 11.64
N LYS A 231 -5.40 12.89 12.50
CA LYS A 231 -4.43 13.89 12.04
C LYS A 231 -3.31 13.20 11.27
N GLY A 232 -3.19 13.52 9.98
CA GLY A 232 -2.28 12.85 9.04
C GLY A 232 -2.99 11.96 8.01
N LEU A 233 -4.29 11.71 8.18
CA LEU A 233 -5.12 11.04 7.18
C LEU A 233 -5.26 11.90 5.92
N THR A 234 -5.41 13.22 6.05
CA THR A 234 -5.54 14.14 4.91
C THR A 234 -4.40 14.01 3.88
N PRO A 235 -3.10 14.14 4.25
CA PRO A 235 -2.01 13.94 3.28
C PRO A 235 -1.95 12.49 2.77
N ARG A 236 -2.39 11.49 3.55
CA ARG A 236 -2.47 10.10 3.10
C ARG A 236 -3.55 9.93 2.02
N ILE A 237 -4.75 10.49 2.23
CA ILE A 237 -5.84 10.49 1.25
C ILE A 237 -5.44 11.31 0.02
N LEU A 238 -4.85 12.50 0.20
CA LEU A 238 -4.39 13.35 -0.89
C LEU A 238 -3.34 12.65 -1.77
N ARG A 239 -2.57 11.70 -1.23
CA ARG A 239 -1.66 10.85 -1.99
C ARG A 239 -2.36 9.66 -2.65
N VAL A 240 -3.25 9.00 -1.91
CA VAL A 240 -3.89 7.75 -2.36
C VAL A 240 -4.98 8.01 -3.39
N ALA A 241 -5.84 9.01 -3.18
CA ALA A 241 -6.98 9.28 -4.04
C ALA A 241 -6.59 9.62 -5.49
N PRO A 242 -5.61 10.51 -5.77
CA PRO A 242 -5.15 10.73 -7.15
C PRO A 242 -4.49 9.49 -7.75
N GLY A 243 -3.70 8.76 -6.96
CA GLY A 243 -3.06 7.51 -7.40
C GLY A 243 -4.08 6.44 -7.80
N GLN A 244 -5.16 6.28 -7.03
CA GLN A 244 -6.26 5.38 -7.35
C GLN A 244 -7.01 5.87 -8.59
N ALA A 245 -7.34 7.16 -8.69
CA ALA A 245 -8.01 7.73 -9.86
C ALA A 245 -7.20 7.51 -11.16
N ILE A 246 -5.89 7.74 -11.13
CA ILE A 246 -5.01 7.48 -12.29
C ILE A 246 -4.97 5.98 -12.61
N THR A 247 -4.84 5.13 -11.59
CA THR A 247 -4.83 3.67 -11.79
C THR A 247 -6.12 3.21 -12.47
N PHE A 248 -7.25 3.75 -12.05
CA PHE A 248 -8.55 3.47 -12.64
C PHE A 248 -8.67 3.96 -14.08
N MET A 249 -8.27 5.21 -14.35
CA MET A 249 -8.27 5.76 -15.70
C MET A 249 -7.37 4.95 -16.65
N VAL A 250 -6.18 4.55 -16.19
CA VAL A 250 -5.26 3.72 -16.98
C VAL A 250 -5.85 2.33 -17.20
N TYR A 251 -6.43 1.71 -16.18
CA TYR A 251 -7.08 0.41 -16.31
C TYR A 251 -8.22 0.44 -17.33
N GLU A 252 -9.12 1.43 -17.26
CA GLU A 252 -10.23 1.58 -18.22
C GLU A 252 -9.70 1.76 -19.65
N ARG A 253 -8.67 2.59 -19.83
CA ARG A 253 -8.07 2.82 -21.15
C ARG A 253 -7.41 1.57 -21.70
N VAL A 254 -6.62 0.87 -20.89
CA VAL A 254 -5.92 -0.36 -21.29
C VAL A 254 -6.92 -1.47 -21.58
N ARG A 255 -7.97 -1.60 -20.76
CA ARG A 255 -9.03 -2.58 -21.00
C ARG A 255 -9.77 -2.30 -22.30
N ALA A 256 -10.20 -1.06 -22.54
CA ALA A 256 -10.88 -0.69 -23.78
C ALA A 256 -9.99 -0.94 -25.01
N TRP A 257 -8.69 -0.68 -24.89
CA TRP A 257 -7.72 -0.97 -25.94
C TRP A 257 -7.60 -2.49 -26.18
N ILE A 258 -7.43 -3.31 -25.13
CA ILE A 258 -7.36 -4.78 -25.28
C ILE A 258 -8.66 -5.36 -25.84
N GLU A 259 -9.83 -4.84 -25.45
CA GLU A 259 -11.12 -5.27 -25.99
C GLU A 259 -11.25 -4.94 -27.49
N GLN A 260 -10.63 -3.88 -27.99
CA GLN A 260 -10.56 -3.59 -29.44
C GLN A 260 -9.68 -4.58 -30.22
N PHE A 261 -8.70 -5.23 -29.59
CA PHE A 261 -7.84 -6.25 -30.22
C PHE A 261 -8.32 -7.67 -29.95
N ARG A 262 -9.30 -7.86 -29.08
CA ARG A 262 -9.95 -9.16 -28.88
C ARG A 262 -10.95 -9.36 -30.01
N VAL A 263 -10.51 -10.07 -31.05
CA VAL A 263 -11.41 -10.65 -32.04
C VAL A 263 -12.30 -11.65 -31.30
N ASP A 264 -13.61 -11.45 -31.33
CA ASP A 264 -14.53 -12.40 -30.75
C ASP A 264 -14.42 -13.73 -31.52
N PRO A 265 -14.34 -14.88 -30.83
CA PRO A 265 -14.24 -16.18 -31.50
C PRO A 265 -15.44 -16.50 -32.41
N GLU A 266 -16.55 -15.77 -32.28
CA GLU A 266 -17.70 -15.84 -33.19
C GLU A 266 -17.41 -15.19 -34.56
N ASP A 267 -16.57 -14.16 -34.64
CA ASP A 267 -16.17 -13.55 -35.91
C ASP A 267 -15.23 -14.48 -36.71
N VAL A 268 -14.42 -15.27 -36.02
CA VAL A 268 -13.57 -16.31 -36.66
C VAL A 268 -14.40 -17.51 -37.11
N ALA A 269 -15.46 -17.86 -36.37
CA ALA A 269 -16.37 -18.94 -36.76
C ALA A 269 -17.24 -18.57 -37.97
N ASN A 270 -17.67 -17.31 -38.09
CA ASN A 270 -18.42 -16.81 -39.23
C ASN A 270 -17.55 -16.57 -40.48
N ALA A 271 -16.26 -16.27 -40.30
CA ALA A 271 -15.30 -16.11 -41.41
C ALA A 271 -14.88 -17.45 -42.04
N GLY A 272 -15.05 -18.58 -41.35
CA GLY A 272 -14.74 -19.92 -41.86
C GLY A 272 -15.93 -20.64 -42.52
N GLN A 273 -17.11 -20.03 -42.57
CA GLN A 273 -18.32 -20.57 -43.22
C GLN A 273 -18.66 -19.89 -44.55
N SER A 274 -17.82 -18.95 -45.00
CA SER A 274 -17.99 -18.18 -46.24
C SER A 274 -16.95 -18.49 -47.32
N GLU A 275 -16.29 -19.65 -47.24
CA GLU A 275 -15.52 -20.27 -48.34
C GLU A 275 -16.14 -21.60 -48.79
#